data_AF-A0A956AZV8-F1
#
_entry.id   AF-A0A956AZV8-F1
#
_cell.length_a   1.000
_cell.length_b   1.000
_cell.length_c   1.000
_cell.angle_alpha   90.00
_cell.angle_beta   90.00
_cell.angle_gamma   90.00
#
_symmetry.space_group_name_H-M   'P 1'
#
loop_
_entity.id
_entity.type
_entity.pdbx_description
1 polymer ?
#
loop_
_entity_poly.entity_id
_entity_poly.type
_entity_poly.pdbx_seq_one_letter_code
_entity_poly.pdbx_strand_id
1 'polypeptide(L)'
;MNRLIQLEYQYRLEEVCERFGFQLEIHEDGGRLPFAAFARVRVNGRHLTANRVRTLAFVSGLLCDDDGIWLDWNQSRRSPEALENGLLMLFGVLSAQHPEAFLEKPRPGIQTPATDELPRSASYLERYYGDGFTAREKKPAVVDLALSQGAYLRSVDEDPLQIVDAASQIASLAAGFRPDEVQCALDDGAFDPYLVAAPTQETAAGRPAFDALRDALLQVAPPGLHHVAFTNGGSEANEKALHIARIHGPGGRRVLAFSGSFHGRTLLSLYSTYNPSKRAPYQIPGFETTFLPMPWLEEPYADPVVPPGWREAWADPQGPREALKQGDGLLDAEVDALMAVEAAILEGDVLACIVEPYQCEGGDKTASRRWFHGLRALTRGHGVPLIFDEVQSGFGLSGKAFWHNRFRLLDAAGNPDGPDLVAGAKRAQVGYVISRWPDPSPTPAHAASAVRGRKHLELVLRRPGHEGRARLRLRELMDKWGHIVSHPRAFGDAFAFDMPSAEAANHLISQRFYRGYMVYIAG
;
A
#
# COMPACT_ATOMS: atom_id res chain seq x y z
N MET A 1 10.65 -39.22 9.05
CA MET A 1 10.89 -38.09 8.12
C MET A 1 11.45 -36.92 8.92
N ASN A 2 12.37 -36.10 8.38
CA ASN A 2 12.85 -34.91 9.10
C ASN A 2 11.66 -33.95 9.32
N ARG A 3 11.55 -33.34 10.51
CA ARG A 3 10.47 -32.39 10.84
C ARG A 3 10.37 -31.24 9.83
N LEU A 4 11.49 -30.80 9.27
CA LEU A 4 11.51 -29.79 8.20
C LEU A 4 10.84 -30.27 6.91
N ILE A 5 11.05 -31.53 6.53
CA ILE A 5 10.44 -32.14 5.34
C ILE A 5 8.94 -32.34 5.54
N GLN A 6 8.51 -32.75 6.75
CA GLN A 6 7.09 -32.81 7.10
C GLN A 6 6.41 -31.45 7.00
N LEU A 7 7.04 -30.39 7.51
CA LEU A 7 6.51 -29.03 7.44
C LEU A 7 6.43 -28.52 5.99
N GLU A 8 7.42 -28.83 5.16
CA GLU A 8 7.40 -28.50 3.73
C GLU A 8 6.24 -29.21 3.02
N TYR A 9 5.98 -30.48 3.33
CA TYR A 9 4.89 -31.24 2.72
C TYR A 9 3.53 -30.76 3.20
N GLN A 10 3.40 -30.48 4.50
CA GLN A 10 2.20 -29.89 5.06
C GLN A 10 1.87 -28.57 4.35
N TYR A 11 2.84 -27.67 4.25
CA TYR A 11 2.68 -26.35 3.63
C TYR A 11 2.21 -26.45 2.17
N ARG A 12 2.82 -27.34 1.36
CA ARG A 12 2.40 -27.56 -0.03
C ARG A 12 0.95 -28.03 -0.15
N LEU A 13 0.53 -28.98 0.69
CA LEU A 13 -0.84 -29.51 0.64
C LEU A 13 -1.86 -28.48 1.15
N GLU A 14 -1.50 -27.70 2.18
CA GLU A 14 -2.27 -26.55 2.65
C GLU A 14 -2.45 -25.53 1.52
N GLU A 15 -1.38 -25.14 0.83
CA GLU A 15 -1.42 -24.18 -0.28
C GLU A 15 -2.34 -24.64 -1.43
N VAL A 16 -2.27 -25.92 -1.82
CA VAL A 16 -3.16 -26.48 -2.84
C VAL A 16 -4.61 -26.41 -2.37
N CYS A 17 -4.90 -26.81 -1.14
CA CYS A 17 -6.27 -26.77 -0.61
C CYS A 17 -6.79 -25.32 -0.56
N GLU A 18 -6.01 -24.41 -0.02
CA GLU A 18 -6.35 -22.99 0.14
C GLU A 18 -6.63 -22.30 -1.20
N ARG A 19 -5.87 -22.64 -2.25
CA ARG A 19 -6.10 -22.15 -3.63
C ARG A 19 -7.51 -22.45 -4.12
N PHE A 20 -8.09 -23.57 -3.70
CA PHE A 20 -9.44 -24.01 -4.04
C PHE A 20 -10.47 -23.69 -2.92
N GLY A 21 -10.06 -22.90 -1.93
CA GLY A 21 -10.88 -22.46 -0.80
C GLY A 21 -11.09 -23.52 0.28
N PHE A 22 -10.38 -24.64 0.23
CA PHE A 22 -10.46 -25.72 1.22
C PHE A 22 -9.41 -25.51 2.29
N GLN A 23 -9.76 -25.75 3.54
CA GLN A 23 -8.81 -25.72 4.63
C GLN A 23 -8.54 -27.14 5.11
N LEU A 24 -7.27 -27.47 5.25
CA LEU A 24 -6.81 -28.75 5.76
C LEU A 24 -6.81 -28.72 7.30
N GLU A 25 -7.48 -29.67 7.94
CA GLU A 25 -7.36 -29.91 9.38
C GLU A 25 -6.03 -30.60 9.66
N ILE A 26 -5.15 -29.94 10.40
CA ILE A 26 -3.77 -30.39 10.64
C ILE A 26 -3.72 -31.25 11.90
N HIS A 27 -3.26 -32.49 11.76
CA HIS A 27 -3.07 -33.46 12.86
C HIS A 27 -1.58 -33.76 13.07
N GLU A 28 -1.22 -34.63 14.01
CA GLU A 28 0.21 -34.95 14.24
C GLU A 28 0.84 -35.74 13.09
N ASP A 29 0.05 -36.60 12.45
CA ASP A 29 0.50 -37.58 11.45
C ASP A 29 -0.01 -37.32 10.03
N GLY A 30 -0.81 -36.28 9.82
CA GLY A 30 -1.49 -36.05 8.54
C GLY A 30 -2.41 -34.83 8.54
N GLY A 31 -3.01 -34.59 7.40
CA GLY A 31 -4.05 -33.57 7.22
C GLY A 31 -5.38 -34.18 6.80
N ARG A 32 -6.50 -33.56 7.20
CA ARG A 32 -7.85 -34.01 6.83
C ARG A 32 -8.63 -32.92 6.11
N LEU A 33 -9.29 -33.28 5.01
CA LEU A 33 -10.38 -32.49 4.42
C LEU A 33 -11.72 -33.12 4.82
N PRO A 34 -12.45 -32.55 5.79
CA PRO A 34 -13.70 -33.14 6.25
C PRO A 34 -14.76 -33.11 5.15
N PHE A 35 -15.66 -34.11 5.10
CA PHE A 35 -16.75 -34.11 4.10
C PHE A 35 -17.63 -32.86 4.17
N ALA A 36 -17.76 -32.27 5.36
CA ALA A 36 -18.48 -31.03 5.58
C ALA A 36 -17.92 -29.85 4.76
N ALA A 37 -16.60 -29.81 4.50
CA ALA A 37 -15.97 -28.77 3.68
C ALA A 37 -16.50 -28.75 2.24
N PHE A 38 -17.03 -29.88 1.75
CA PHE A 38 -17.59 -30.02 0.41
C PHE A 38 -19.08 -29.65 0.33
N ALA A 39 -19.73 -29.32 1.45
CA ALA A 39 -21.15 -29.01 1.49
C ALA A 39 -21.54 -27.83 0.59
N ARG A 40 -20.62 -26.88 0.34
CA ARG A 40 -20.83 -25.74 -0.57
C ARG A 40 -20.76 -26.10 -2.06
N VAL A 41 -20.21 -27.26 -2.42
CA VAL A 41 -20.01 -27.67 -3.81
C VAL A 41 -21.24 -28.40 -4.35
N ARG A 42 -21.71 -28.00 -5.53
CA ARG A 42 -22.89 -28.58 -6.20
C ARG A 42 -22.55 -29.19 -7.54
N VAL A 43 -22.77 -30.48 -7.71
CA VAL A 43 -22.61 -31.16 -9.01
C VAL A 43 -23.98 -31.38 -9.63
N ASN A 44 -24.18 -30.89 -10.86
CA ASN A 44 -25.47 -30.93 -11.55
C ASN A 44 -26.62 -30.36 -10.69
N GLY A 45 -26.36 -29.25 -10.00
CA GLY A 45 -27.34 -28.56 -9.14
C GLY A 45 -27.63 -29.24 -7.79
N ARG A 46 -26.96 -30.35 -7.43
CA ARG A 46 -27.16 -31.06 -6.15
C ARG A 46 -25.91 -30.98 -5.28
N HIS A 47 -26.10 -30.86 -3.97
CA HIS A 47 -25.01 -30.92 -3.00
C HIS A 47 -24.24 -32.25 -3.12
N LEU A 48 -22.91 -32.19 -3.00
CA LEU A 48 -22.08 -33.39 -2.94
C LEU A 48 -22.40 -34.19 -1.69
N THR A 49 -22.67 -35.48 -1.86
CA THR A 49 -22.76 -36.42 -0.75
C THR A 49 -21.35 -36.92 -0.38
N ALA A 50 -21.15 -37.34 0.87
CA ALA A 50 -19.90 -37.94 1.31
C ALA A 50 -19.47 -39.12 0.40
N ASN A 51 -20.40 -39.97 0.00
CA ASN A 51 -20.13 -41.08 -0.94
C ASN A 51 -19.61 -40.60 -2.30
N ARG A 52 -20.13 -39.48 -2.81
CA ARG A 52 -19.65 -38.93 -4.08
C ARG A 52 -18.25 -38.35 -3.92
N VAL A 53 -17.97 -37.65 -2.82
CA VAL A 53 -16.62 -37.15 -2.50
C VAL A 53 -15.64 -38.32 -2.38
N ARG A 54 -15.98 -39.39 -1.64
CA ARG A 54 -15.16 -40.61 -1.55
C ARG A 54 -14.83 -41.20 -2.92
N THR A 55 -15.82 -41.29 -3.80
CA THR A 55 -15.63 -41.82 -5.16
C THR A 55 -14.63 -40.98 -5.93
N LEU A 56 -14.77 -39.65 -5.91
CA LEU A 56 -13.88 -38.74 -6.62
C LEU A 56 -12.48 -38.72 -6.02
N ALA A 57 -12.37 -38.75 -4.69
CA ALA A 57 -11.10 -38.86 -3.97
C ALA A 57 -10.37 -40.15 -4.35
N PHE A 58 -11.06 -41.29 -4.35
CA PHE A 58 -10.50 -42.59 -4.74
C PHE A 58 -9.97 -42.58 -6.18
N VAL A 59 -10.75 -42.05 -7.13
CA VAL A 59 -10.34 -41.93 -8.55
C VAL A 59 -9.13 -40.99 -8.70
N SER A 60 -9.03 -39.98 -7.84
CA SER A 60 -7.90 -39.05 -7.79
C SER A 60 -6.71 -39.60 -6.98
N GLY A 61 -6.80 -40.84 -6.49
CA GLY A 61 -5.71 -41.46 -5.73
C GLY A 61 -5.60 -40.99 -4.27
N LEU A 62 -6.64 -40.39 -3.72
CA LEU A 62 -6.69 -39.95 -2.33
C LEU A 62 -7.40 -41.00 -1.46
N LEU A 63 -7.01 -41.08 -0.19
CA LEU A 63 -7.63 -41.97 0.78
C LEU A 63 -8.73 -41.23 1.54
N CYS A 64 -9.76 -41.96 1.96
CA CYS A 64 -10.82 -41.43 2.82
C CYS A 64 -11.01 -42.32 4.04
N ASP A 65 -11.23 -41.69 5.20
CA ASP A 65 -11.72 -42.32 6.43
C ASP A 65 -13.20 -41.96 6.64
N ASP A 66 -13.78 -42.27 7.79
CA ASP A 66 -15.20 -41.99 8.05
C ASP A 66 -15.54 -40.49 8.04
N ASP A 67 -14.55 -39.63 8.30
CA ASP A 67 -14.73 -38.20 8.54
C ASP A 67 -14.37 -37.32 7.32
N GLY A 68 -13.51 -37.81 6.42
CA GLY A 68 -13.10 -37.03 5.26
C GLY A 68 -12.07 -37.70 4.36
N ILE A 69 -11.36 -36.86 3.59
CA ILE A 69 -10.17 -37.25 2.83
C ILE A 69 -8.97 -37.12 3.77
N TRP A 70 -8.18 -38.18 3.90
CA TRP A 70 -6.99 -38.22 4.75
C TRP A 70 -5.71 -38.13 3.90
N LEU A 71 -4.84 -37.18 4.26
CA LEU A 71 -3.54 -36.93 3.65
C LEU A 71 -2.46 -37.29 4.66
N ASP A 72 -1.98 -38.53 4.60
CA ASP A 72 -0.97 -39.06 5.52
C ASP A 72 0.42 -38.48 5.22
N TRP A 73 1.09 -37.89 6.22
CA TRP A 73 2.45 -37.39 6.10
C TRP A 73 3.51 -38.44 6.44
N ASN A 74 3.16 -39.41 7.28
CA ASN A 74 4.11 -40.32 7.92
C ASN A 74 4.15 -41.69 7.25
N GLN A 75 3.02 -42.14 6.70
CA GLN A 75 2.95 -43.33 5.88
C GLN A 75 2.77 -42.91 4.45
N SER A 76 3.68 -43.35 3.59
CA SER A 76 3.35 -43.30 2.19
C SER A 76 3.84 -44.52 1.44
N ARG A 77 2.86 -45.18 0.83
CA ARG A 77 3.03 -45.85 -0.45
C ARG A 77 2.97 -44.82 -1.62
N ARG A 78 2.95 -43.51 -1.36
CA ARG A 78 2.70 -42.42 -2.33
C ARG A 78 3.54 -41.16 -2.06
N SER A 79 4.24 -40.62 -3.04
CA SER A 79 5.04 -39.40 -2.82
C SER A 79 4.15 -38.16 -2.55
N PRO A 80 4.66 -37.08 -1.95
CA PRO A 80 3.94 -35.81 -1.77
C PRO A 80 3.36 -35.27 -3.08
N GLU A 81 4.10 -35.40 -4.18
CA GLU A 81 3.64 -35.02 -5.51
C GLU A 81 2.42 -35.84 -5.93
N ALA A 82 2.30 -37.09 -5.50
CA ALA A 82 1.13 -37.91 -5.78
C ALA A 82 -0.11 -37.46 -4.99
N LEU A 83 0.06 -36.96 -3.76
CA LEU A 83 -1.03 -36.36 -2.98
C LEU A 83 -1.45 -35.01 -3.56
N GLU A 84 -0.48 -34.16 -3.90
CA GLU A 84 -0.68 -32.87 -4.56
C GLU A 84 -1.43 -33.05 -5.89
N ASN A 85 -0.94 -33.93 -6.77
CA ASN A 85 -1.61 -34.24 -8.03
C ASN A 85 -3.02 -34.82 -7.81
N GLY A 86 -3.21 -35.62 -6.76
CA GLY A 86 -4.54 -36.15 -6.41
C GLY A 86 -5.51 -35.05 -5.99
N LEU A 87 -5.06 -34.08 -5.19
CA LEU A 87 -5.85 -32.91 -4.82
C LEU A 87 -6.16 -32.05 -6.05
N LEU A 88 -5.17 -31.77 -6.89
CA LEU A 88 -5.36 -30.99 -8.13
C LEU A 88 -6.35 -31.67 -9.09
N MET A 89 -6.28 -33.00 -9.22
CA MET A 89 -7.22 -33.77 -10.02
C MET A 89 -8.65 -33.71 -9.43
N LEU A 90 -8.79 -33.92 -8.12
CA LEU A 90 -10.08 -33.82 -7.43
C LEU A 90 -10.69 -32.43 -7.61
N PHE A 91 -9.95 -31.38 -7.29
CA PHE A 91 -10.43 -30.01 -7.39
C PHE A 91 -10.65 -29.57 -8.83
N GLY A 92 -9.84 -30.05 -9.79
CA GLY A 92 -10.08 -29.83 -11.22
C GLY A 92 -11.41 -30.42 -11.69
N VAL A 93 -11.72 -31.66 -11.30
CA VAL A 93 -13.01 -32.30 -11.64
C VAL A 93 -14.18 -31.56 -11.00
N LEU A 94 -14.05 -31.16 -9.74
CA LEU A 94 -15.11 -30.44 -9.04
C LEU A 94 -15.30 -29.02 -9.58
N SER A 95 -14.22 -28.31 -9.87
CA SER A 95 -14.24 -26.97 -10.45
C SER A 95 -14.81 -26.97 -11.87
N ALA A 96 -14.54 -27.99 -12.68
CA ALA A 96 -15.18 -28.13 -13.99
C ALA A 96 -16.71 -28.31 -13.91
N GLN A 97 -17.21 -28.86 -12.81
CA GLN A 97 -18.64 -29.14 -12.61
C GLN A 97 -19.37 -28.02 -11.84
N HIS A 98 -18.64 -27.27 -11.01
CA HIS A 98 -19.18 -26.17 -10.22
C HIS A 98 -18.13 -25.07 -10.03
N PRO A 99 -17.73 -24.38 -11.11
CA PRO A 99 -16.64 -23.42 -11.05
C PRO A 99 -16.92 -22.34 -10.01
N GLU A 100 -18.19 -21.97 -9.83
CA GLU A 100 -18.62 -21.02 -8.81
C GLU A 100 -18.22 -21.43 -7.39
N ALA A 101 -18.25 -22.69 -6.95
CA ALA A 101 -17.82 -23.02 -5.56
C ALA A 101 -16.30 -22.94 -5.31
N PHE A 102 -15.50 -22.77 -6.38
CA PHE A 102 -14.04 -22.68 -6.32
C PHE A 102 -13.53 -21.30 -6.75
N LEU A 103 -14.32 -20.62 -7.56
CA LEU A 103 -14.14 -19.25 -8.02
C LEU A 103 -15.09 -18.29 -7.31
N GLU A 104 -15.76 -18.73 -6.22
CA GLU A 104 -16.76 -17.94 -5.50
C GLU A 104 -16.06 -16.74 -4.91
N LYS A 105 -16.05 -15.67 -5.72
CA LYS A 105 -15.74 -14.34 -5.25
C LYS A 105 -16.75 -14.09 -4.13
N PRO A 106 -16.30 -13.76 -2.90
CA PRO A 106 -17.19 -13.38 -1.82
C PRO A 106 -18.26 -12.44 -2.36
N ARG A 107 -19.53 -12.75 -2.10
CA ARG A 107 -20.62 -11.91 -2.61
C ARG A 107 -20.35 -10.48 -2.15
N PRO A 108 -20.30 -9.49 -3.06
CA PRO A 108 -20.15 -8.11 -2.69
C PRO A 108 -21.24 -7.74 -1.70
N GLY A 109 -20.85 -7.35 -0.48
CA GLY A 109 -21.81 -7.12 0.59
C GLY A 109 -21.15 -6.92 1.94
N ILE A 110 -21.86 -6.23 2.82
CA ILE A 110 -21.53 -6.17 4.23
C ILE A 110 -22.20 -7.37 4.90
N GLN A 111 -21.46 -8.10 5.73
CA GLN A 111 -22.00 -9.14 6.59
C GLN A 111 -21.63 -8.78 8.03
N THR A 112 -22.65 -8.58 8.85
CA THR A 112 -22.50 -8.42 10.29
C THR A 112 -22.86 -9.77 10.93
N PRO A 113 -21.99 -10.36 11.77
CA PRO A 113 -22.31 -11.59 12.47
C PRO A 113 -23.55 -11.42 13.36
N ALA A 114 -24.23 -12.52 13.66
CA ALA A 114 -25.43 -12.56 14.50
C ALA A 114 -25.16 -12.18 15.96
N THR A 115 -23.93 -12.38 16.42
CA THR A 115 -23.44 -11.96 17.75
C THR A 115 -22.18 -11.11 17.58
N ASP A 116 -21.77 -10.35 18.59
CA ASP A 116 -20.49 -9.64 18.57
C ASP A 116 -19.28 -10.59 18.79
N GLU A 117 -19.52 -11.90 18.84
CA GLU A 117 -18.49 -12.90 19.07
C GLU A 117 -17.91 -13.38 17.73
N LEU A 118 -16.59 -13.43 17.67
CA LEU A 118 -15.82 -14.01 16.57
C LEU A 118 -14.92 -15.11 17.16
N PRO A 119 -15.47 -16.31 17.47
CA PRO A 119 -14.78 -17.29 18.31
C PRO A 119 -13.47 -17.77 17.70
N ARG A 120 -13.44 -17.95 16.37
CA ARG A 120 -12.26 -18.41 15.66
C ARG A 120 -11.20 -17.32 15.59
N SER A 121 -11.60 -16.10 15.27
CA SER A 121 -10.70 -14.93 15.34
C SER A 121 -10.14 -14.74 16.75
N ALA A 122 -10.96 -14.84 17.79
CA ALA A 122 -10.54 -14.69 19.19
C ALA A 122 -9.50 -15.74 19.58
N SER A 123 -9.70 -17.00 19.17
CA SER A 123 -8.74 -18.08 19.41
C SER A 123 -7.37 -17.79 18.77
N TYR A 124 -7.33 -17.33 17.52
CA TYR A 124 -6.08 -16.92 16.87
C TYR A 124 -5.43 -15.72 17.55
N LEU A 125 -6.20 -14.67 17.86
CA LEU A 125 -5.68 -13.49 18.54
C LEU A 125 -5.08 -13.84 19.90
N GLU A 126 -5.70 -14.76 20.64
CA GLU A 126 -5.16 -15.23 21.91
C GLU A 126 -3.88 -16.03 21.72
N ARG A 127 -3.84 -16.91 20.72
CA ARG A 127 -2.62 -17.67 20.38
C ARG A 127 -1.43 -16.76 20.04
N TYR A 128 -1.65 -15.66 19.33
CA TYR A 128 -0.58 -14.76 18.88
C TYR A 128 -0.21 -13.65 19.86
N TYR A 129 -1.16 -13.19 20.68
CA TYR A 129 -0.99 -12.01 21.52
C TYR A 129 -1.25 -12.23 23.02
N GLY A 130 -1.73 -13.42 23.42
CA GLY A 130 -2.11 -13.73 24.81
C GLY A 130 -0.94 -13.75 25.79
N ASP A 131 0.27 -14.03 25.30
CA ASP A 131 1.50 -14.03 26.11
C ASP A 131 2.11 -12.62 26.30
N GLY A 132 1.58 -11.60 25.62
CA GLY A 132 2.06 -10.23 25.66
C GLY A 132 3.42 -10.00 24.99
N PHE A 133 3.95 -10.96 24.21
CA PHE A 133 5.24 -10.81 23.52
C PHE A 133 5.20 -9.72 22.44
N THR A 134 4.06 -9.57 21.75
CA THR A 134 3.82 -8.50 20.80
C THR A 134 2.57 -7.69 21.14
N ALA A 135 2.52 -6.43 20.68
CA ALA A 135 1.35 -5.59 20.86
C ALA A 135 0.13 -6.21 20.16
N ARG A 136 -0.97 -6.37 20.90
CA ARG A 136 -2.19 -6.99 20.41
C ARG A 136 -2.80 -6.19 19.25
N GLU A 137 -3.24 -6.91 18.21
CA GLU A 137 -4.00 -6.34 17.10
C GLU A 137 -5.32 -5.71 17.62
N LYS A 138 -5.68 -4.56 17.05
CA LYS A 138 -6.87 -3.79 17.42
C LYS A 138 -8.12 -4.24 16.64
N LYS A 139 -7.94 -4.91 15.50
CA LYS A 139 -9.05 -5.53 14.76
C LYS A 139 -9.62 -6.70 15.57
N PRO A 140 -10.95 -6.79 15.76
CA PRO A 140 -11.56 -7.93 16.45
C PRO A 140 -11.53 -9.21 15.60
N ALA A 141 -11.40 -9.07 14.28
CA ALA A 141 -11.39 -10.16 13.32
C ALA A 141 -9.97 -10.47 12.83
N VAL A 142 -9.67 -11.76 12.71
CA VAL A 142 -8.56 -12.27 11.89
C VAL A 142 -9.07 -12.38 10.46
N VAL A 143 -8.31 -11.79 9.53
CA VAL A 143 -8.70 -11.66 8.13
C VAL A 143 -8.40 -12.96 7.38
N ASP A 144 -9.40 -13.47 6.68
CA ASP A 144 -9.21 -14.51 5.67
C ASP A 144 -8.85 -13.85 4.35
N LEU A 145 -7.56 -13.84 4.00
CA LEU A 145 -7.08 -13.24 2.75
C LEU A 145 -7.53 -14.04 1.51
N ALA A 146 -7.77 -15.35 1.64
CA ALA A 146 -8.25 -16.18 0.55
C ALA A 146 -9.72 -15.84 0.22
N LEU A 147 -10.53 -15.55 1.25
CA LEU A 147 -11.92 -15.15 1.10
C LEU A 147 -12.13 -13.62 1.15
N SER A 148 -11.07 -12.82 1.05
CA SER A 148 -11.19 -11.37 0.86
C SER A 148 -11.02 -11.03 -0.62
N GLN A 149 -11.85 -10.13 -1.15
CA GLN A 149 -11.88 -9.82 -2.58
C GLN A 149 -12.28 -8.37 -2.85
N GLY A 150 -11.54 -7.72 -3.74
CA GLY A 150 -11.77 -6.32 -4.09
C GLY A 150 -11.70 -5.44 -2.83
N ALA A 151 -12.70 -4.60 -2.60
CA ALA A 151 -12.75 -3.76 -1.42
C ALA A 151 -13.28 -4.48 -0.16
N TYR A 152 -13.59 -5.78 -0.23
CA TYR A 152 -14.20 -6.51 0.87
C TYR A 152 -13.19 -7.34 1.64
N LEU A 153 -13.09 -7.08 2.94
CA LEU A 153 -12.34 -7.85 3.91
C LEU A 153 -13.31 -8.78 4.62
N ARG A 154 -12.99 -10.08 4.69
CA ARG A 154 -13.79 -11.11 5.36
C ARG A 154 -13.00 -11.76 6.49
N SER A 155 -13.64 -12.05 7.62
CA SER A 155 -13.02 -12.77 8.73
C SER A 155 -13.02 -14.29 8.51
N VAL A 156 -12.17 -14.99 9.27
CA VAL A 156 -12.04 -16.46 9.24
C VAL A 156 -13.20 -17.22 9.90
N ASP A 157 -14.10 -16.51 10.58
CA ASP A 157 -15.18 -17.08 11.40
C ASP A 157 -16.29 -17.71 10.55
N GLU A 158 -17.00 -18.70 11.11
CA GLU A 158 -18.10 -19.41 10.45
C GLU A 158 -19.30 -18.50 10.15
N ASP A 159 -19.60 -17.58 11.06
CA ASP A 159 -20.45 -16.40 10.81
C ASP A 159 -19.58 -15.15 10.69
N PRO A 160 -19.04 -14.86 9.50
CA PRO A 160 -17.94 -13.93 9.37
C PRO A 160 -18.39 -12.48 9.40
N LEU A 161 -17.49 -11.66 9.93
CA LEU A 161 -17.49 -10.24 9.69
C LEU A 161 -16.99 -9.97 8.27
N GLN A 162 -17.82 -9.35 7.43
CA GLN A 162 -17.43 -8.89 6.11
C GLN A 162 -17.69 -7.39 5.96
N ILE A 163 -16.63 -6.61 5.70
CA ILE A 163 -16.66 -5.15 5.69
C ILE A 163 -16.04 -4.59 4.42
N VAL A 164 -16.39 -3.35 4.09
CA VAL A 164 -15.68 -2.56 3.08
C VAL A 164 -14.40 -1.98 3.68
N ASP A 165 -13.24 -2.43 3.20
CA ASP A 165 -11.94 -1.88 3.53
C ASP A 165 -11.62 -0.64 2.66
N ALA A 166 -12.05 0.52 3.12
CA ALA A 166 -11.68 1.81 2.51
C ALA A 166 -10.29 2.30 2.98
N ALA A 167 -9.70 1.67 3.98
CA ALA A 167 -8.34 1.94 4.42
C ALA A 167 -7.28 1.23 3.58
N SER A 168 -7.67 0.19 2.82
CA SER A 168 -6.83 -0.59 1.91
C SER A 168 -5.49 -1.03 2.52
N GLN A 169 -5.56 -1.53 3.77
CA GLN A 169 -4.39 -1.90 4.60
C GLN A 169 -3.33 -0.78 4.64
N ILE A 170 -3.73 0.41 5.10
CA ILE A 170 -2.88 1.62 5.16
C ILE A 170 -2.41 2.02 3.75
N ALA A 171 -3.37 2.14 2.84
CA ALA A 171 -3.16 2.52 1.44
C ALA A 171 -2.10 1.67 0.72
N SER A 172 -2.01 0.38 1.02
CA SER A 172 -1.04 -0.54 0.39
C SER A 172 -1.67 -1.44 -0.67
N LEU A 173 -3.00 -1.60 -0.69
CA LEU A 173 -3.69 -2.34 -1.74
C LEU A 173 -4.14 -1.40 -2.87
N ALA A 174 -3.46 -1.47 -4.02
CA ALA A 174 -3.77 -0.63 -5.18
C ALA A 174 -5.18 -0.91 -5.76
N ALA A 175 -5.64 -2.16 -5.66
CA ALA A 175 -6.87 -2.64 -6.28
C ALA A 175 -7.73 -3.50 -5.33
N GLY A 176 -7.47 -3.39 -4.03
CA GLY A 176 -8.09 -4.26 -3.02
C GLY A 176 -7.48 -5.66 -2.99
N PHE A 177 -8.18 -6.60 -2.36
CA PHE A 177 -7.75 -7.98 -2.20
C PHE A 177 -7.92 -8.77 -3.50
N ARG A 178 -6.96 -9.67 -3.78
CA ARG A 178 -6.95 -10.61 -4.92
C ARG A 178 -7.31 -9.94 -6.27
N PRO A 179 -6.59 -8.89 -6.70
CA PRO A 179 -6.88 -8.28 -7.99
C PRO A 179 -6.63 -9.28 -9.14
N ASP A 180 -7.59 -9.33 -10.07
CA ASP A 180 -7.64 -10.34 -11.14
C ASP A 180 -6.31 -10.39 -11.93
N GLU A 181 -5.71 -9.24 -12.27
CA GLU A 181 -4.45 -9.19 -13.03
C GLU A 181 -3.25 -9.80 -12.30
N VAL A 182 -3.20 -9.70 -10.98
CA VAL A 182 -2.11 -10.31 -10.18
C VAL A 182 -2.39 -11.79 -9.97
N GLN A 183 -3.65 -12.16 -9.75
CA GLN A 183 -4.07 -13.55 -9.64
C GLN A 183 -3.80 -14.31 -10.94
N CYS A 184 -4.19 -13.77 -12.10
CA CYS A 184 -3.85 -14.35 -13.39
C CYS A 184 -2.33 -14.46 -13.57
N ALA A 185 -1.55 -13.45 -13.17
CA ALA A 185 -0.09 -13.54 -13.26
C ALA A 185 0.50 -14.64 -12.36
N LEU A 186 -0.10 -14.89 -11.19
CA LEU A 186 0.25 -16.03 -10.34
C LEU A 186 -0.11 -17.35 -11.02
N ASP A 187 -1.32 -17.48 -11.52
CA ASP A 187 -1.81 -18.71 -12.16
C ASP A 187 -1.07 -19.04 -13.48
N ASP A 188 -0.61 -18.02 -14.21
CA ASP A 188 0.17 -18.14 -15.45
C ASP A 188 1.68 -18.41 -15.19
N GLY A 189 2.08 -18.57 -13.92
CA GLY A 189 3.45 -18.92 -13.53
C GLY A 189 4.45 -17.76 -13.55
N ALA A 190 3.99 -16.50 -13.58
CA ALA A 190 4.89 -15.34 -13.59
C ALA A 190 5.70 -15.20 -12.28
N PHE A 191 5.33 -15.93 -11.23
CA PHE A 191 5.99 -15.94 -9.94
C PHE A 191 6.84 -17.18 -9.68
N ASP A 192 6.66 -18.26 -10.45
CA ASP A 192 7.31 -19.57 -10.22
C ASP A 192 8.83 -19.48 -10.01
N PRO A 193 9.59 -18.68 -10.78
CA PRO A 193 11.04 -18.57 -10.59
C PRO A 193 11.45 -17.93 -9.24
N TYR A 194 10.49 -17.35 -8.51
CA TYR A 194 10.70 -16.53 -7.32
C TYR A 194 9.99 -17.07 -6.07
N LEU A 195 9.24 -18.18 -6.16
CA LEU A 195 8.50 -18.74 -5.01
C LEU A 195 9.42 -19.47 -4.04
N VAL A 196 10.39 -20.22 -4.57
CA VAL A 196 11.33 -21.04 -3.76
C VAL A 196 12.73 -20.42 -3.67
N ALA A 197 13.01 -19.39 -4.47
CA ALA A 197 14.27 -18.67 -4.50
C ALA A 197 14.03 -17.19 -4.26
N ALA A 198 15.00 -16.50 -3.65
CA ALA A 198 14.95 -15.06 -3.40
C ALA A 198 15.94 -14.28 -4.28
N PRO A 199 15.81 -14.32 -5.63
CA PRO A 199 16.73 -13.61 -6.50
C PRO A 199 16.53 -12.09 -6.38
N THR A 200 17.64 -11.38 -6.45
CA THR A 200 17.70 -9.91 -6.42
C THR A 200 17.94 -9.37 -7.83
N GLN A 201 17.86 -8.04 -7.97
CA GLN A 201 18.16 -7.32 -9.21
C GLN A 201 19.58 -7.54 -9.76
N GLU A 202 20.51 -8.03 -8.92
CA GLU A 202 21.88 -8.32 -9.34
C GLU A 202 22.01 -9.71 -9.97
N THR A 203 21.14 -10.64 -9.58
CA THR A 203 21.14 -12.02 -10.08
C THR A 203 20.54 -12.13 -11.49
N ALA A 204 21.02 -13.09 -12.28
CA ALA A 204 20.48 -13.35 -13.62
C ALA A 204 18.98 -13.73 -13.60
N ALA A 205 18.54 -14.45 -12.56
CA ALA A 205 17.15 -14.86 -12.42
C ALA A 205 16.22 -13.69 -12.04
N GLY A 206 16.67 -12.74 -11.21
CA GLY A 206 15.84 -11.62 -10.75
C GLY A 206 15.82 -10.44 -11.71
N ARG A 207 16.94 -10.17 -12.41
CA ARG A 207 17.12 -8.99 -13.27
C ARG A 207 15.98 -8.72 -14.25
N PRO A 208 15.40 -9.72 -14.97
CA PRO A 208 14.29 -9.45 -15.89
C PRO A 208 13.04 -8.85 -15.22
N ALA A 209 12.72 -9.26 -13.99
CA ALA A 209 11.57 -8.71 -13.26
C ALA A 209 11.77 -7.24 -12.89
N PHE A 210 12.99 -6.89 -12.46
CA PHE A 210 13.36 -5.52 -12.12
C PHE A 210 13.48 -4.62 -13.34
N ASP A 211 14.05 -5.12 -14.44
CA ASP A 211 14.13 -4.39 -15.70
C ASP A 211 12.72 -4.05 -16.23
N ALA A 212 11.81 -5.02 -16.21
CA ALA A 212 10.43 -4.81 -16.65
C ALA A 212 9.68 -3.77 -15.78
N LEU A 213 9.88 -3.79 -14.45
CA LEU A 213 9.29 -2.78 -13.58
C LEU A 213 9.95 -1.40 -13.77
N ARG A 214 11.29 -1.34 -13.88
CA ARG A 214 12.02 -0.09 -14.16
C ARG A 214 11.47 0.56 -15.42
N ASP A 215 11.37 -0.19 -16.51
CA ASP A 215 10.95 0.36 -17.79
C ASP A 215 9.50 0.87 -17.71
N ALA A 216 8.61 0.16 -17.00
CA ALA A 216 7.25 0.61 -16.75
C ALA A 216 7.18 1.87 -15.87
N LEU A 217 8.02 1.98 -14.83
CA LEU A 217 8.11 3.19 -14.00
C LEU A 217 8.62 4.39 -14.80
N LEU A 218 9.62 4.19 -15.65
CA LEU A 218 10.19 5.25 -16.49
C LEU A 218 9.20 5.77 -17.55
N GLN A 219 8.26 4.95 -18.02
CA GLN A 219 7.18 5.39 -18.92
C GLN A 219 6.22 6.40 -18.27
N VAL A 220 6.08 6.37 -16.94
CA VAL A 220 5.22 7.28 -16.18
C VAL A 220 6.02 8.25 -15.32
N ALA A 221 7.34 8.24 -15.45
CA ALA A 221 8.24 9.06 -14.66
C ALA A 221 8.09 10.55 -15.00
N PRO A 222 8.40 11.44 -14.06
CA PRO A 222 8.42 12.87 -14.31
C PRO A 222 9.52 13.23 -15.30
N PRO A 223 9.38 14.33 -16.07
CA PRO A 223 10.42 14.78 -16.98
C PRO A 223 11.78 14.97 -16.28
N GLY A 224 12.83 14.42 -16.89
CA GLY A 224 14.21 14.50 -16.41
C GLY A 224 14.64 13.40 -15.43
N LEU A 225 13.72 12.51 -15.01
CA LEU A 225 14.06 11.36 -14.17
C LEU A 225 14.31 10.13 -15.05
N HIS A 226 15.53 9.59 -14.98
CA HIS A 226 16.02 8.57 -15.93
C HIS A 226 16.48 7.27 -15.26
N HIS A 227 16.56 7.25 -13.93
CA HIS A 227 17.08 6.13 -13.16
C HIS A 227 16.06 5.62 -12.16
N VAL A 228 16.12 4.31 -11.86
CA VAL A 228 15.30 3.68 -10.81
C VAL A 228 16.21 2.84 -9.93
N ALA A 229 16.09 3.02 -8.62
CA ALA A 229 16.63 2.13 -7.60
C ALA A 229 15.50 1.42 -6.86
N PHE A 230 15.74 0.22 -6.36
CA PHE A 230 14.74 -0.58 -5.64
C PHE A 230 15.15 -0.87 -4.19
N THR A 231 14.15 -0.94 -3.32
CA THR A 231 14.25 -1.24 -1.88
C THR A 231 13.08 -2.13 -1.47
N ASN A 232 12.99 -2.52 -0.19
CA ASN A 232 11.91 -3.40 0.28
C ASN A 232 10.69 -2.64 0.82
N GLY A 233 10.83 -1.36 1.15
CA GLY A 233 9.74 -0.58 1.73
C GLY A 233 9.95 0.93 1.69
N GLY A 234 8.95 1.66 2.19
CA GLY A 234 8.90 3.13 2.09
C GLY A 234 10.00 3.84 2.88
N SER A 235 10.28 3.40 4.12
CA SER A 235 11.37 3.98 4.92
C SER A 235 12.72 3.83 4.20
N GLU A 236 13.01 2.63 3.68
CA GLU A 236 14.23 2.38 2.89
C GLU A 236 14.26 3.19 1.60
N ALA A 237 13.13 3.36 0.90
CA ALA A 237 13.05 4.18 -0.30
C ALA A 237 13.39 5.66 0.00
N ASN A 238 12.88 6.21 1.09
CA ASN A 238 13.22 7.58 1.51
C ASN A 238 14.70 7.72 1.91
N GLU A 239 15.26 6.76 2.65
CA GLU A 239 16.69 6.76 2.96
C GLU A 239 17.56 6.60 1.71
N LYS A 240 17.13 5.77 0.76
CA LYS A 240 17.79 5.63 -0.54
C LYS A 240 17.72 6.93 -1.34
N ALA A 241 16.59 7.63 -1.35
CA ALA A 241 16.46 8.92 -2.01
C ALA A 241 17.38 9.98 -1.38
N LEU A 242 17.44 10.05 -0.05
CA LEU A 242 18.36 10.92 0.67
C LEU A 242 19.83 10.55 0.41
N HIS A 243 20.16 9.27 0.32
CA HIS A 243 21.50 8.81 -0.04
C HIS A 243 21.91 9.26 -1.44
N ILE A 244 21.06 9.06 -2.45
CA ILE A 244 21.32 9.52 -3.82
C ILE A 244 21.45 11.05 -3.84
N ALA A 245 20.55 11.77 -3.16
CA ALA A 245 20.62 13.23 -3.05
C ALA A 245 21.93 13.69 -2.37
N ARG A 246 22.44 12.97 -1.37
CA ARG A 246 23.69 13.32 -0.68
C ARG A 246 24.92 13.18 -1.57
N ILE A 247 24.90 12.24 -2.51
CA ILE A 247 26.01 11.98 -3.44
C ILE A 247 26.06 13.04 -4.54
N HIS A 248 24.90 13.41 -5.08
CA HIS A 248 24.82 14.28 -6.26
C HIS A 248 24.46 15.74 -5.95
N GLY A 249 24.01 16.01 -4.72
CA GLY A 249 23.67 17.34 -4.22
C GLY A 249 24.85 18.07 -3.57
N PRO A 250 24.59 19.17 -2.84
CA PRO A 250 25.61 20.04 -2.26
C PRO A 250 26.40 19.41 -1.11
N GLY A 251 26.01 18.20 -0.69
CA GLY A 251 26.73 17.42 0.30
C GLY A 251 26.52 17.83 1.76
N GLY A 252 25.43 18.54 2.07
CA GLY A 252 25.05 18.82 3.45
C GLY A 252 24.56 17.59 4.22
N ARG A 253 24.32 17.75 5.52
CA ARG A 253 23.83 16.70 6.43
C ARG A 253 22.39 16.90 6.86
N ARG A 254 21.92 18.15 6.84
CA ARG A 254 20.61 18.55 7.37
C ARG A 254 19.52 18.36 6.33
N VAL A 255 18.47 17.65 6.70
CA VAL A 255 17.28 17.50 5.84
C VAL A 255 16.30 18.63 6.17
N LEU A 256 15.67 19.20 5.15
CA LEU A 256 14.50 20.07 5.31
C LEU A 256 13.24 19.23 5.06
N ALA A 257 12.31 19.24 6.00
CA ALA A 257 11.01 18.59 5.87
C ALA A 257 9.91 19.52 6.41
N PHE A 258 8.66 19.06 6.36
CA PHE A 258 7.51 19.92 6.66
C PHE A 258 6.72 19.44 7.88
N SER A 259 6.10 20.38 8.59
CA SER A 259 5.16 20.06 9.67
C SER A 259 4.04 19.15 9.16
N GLY A 260 3.67 18.15 9.97
CA GLY A 260 2.68 17.12 9.61
C GLY A 260 3.23 15.92 8.82
N SER A 261 4.48 15.96 8.35
CA SER A 261 5.05 14.90 7.50
C SER A 261 5.22 13.53 8.17
N PHE A 262 5.17 12.48 7.36
CA PHE A 262 5.51 11.11 7.74
C PHE A 262 6.33 10.42 6.64
N HIS A 263 7.64 10.29 6.87
CA HIS A 263 8.58 9.73 5.89
C HIS A 263 9.11 8.33 6.24
N GLY A 264 8.78 7.79 7.41
CA GLY A 264 9.15 6.43 7.77
C GLY A 264 9.56 6.27 9.23
N ARG A 265 10.14 5.11 9.53
CA ARG A 265 10.54 4.74 10.91
C ARG A 265 11.93 4.11 11.02
N THR A 266 12.71 4.07 9.95
CA THR A 266 14.16 3.81 10.02
C THR A 266 14.88 5.13 10.33
N LEU A 267 16.10 5.11 10.87
CA LEU A 267 16.66 6.25 11.59
C LEU A 267 16.62 7.59 10.81
N LEU A 268 17.06 7.61 9.56
CA LEU A 268 17.11 8.84 8.77
C LEU A 268 15.71 9.27 8.30
N SER A 269 14.86 8.32 7.89
CA SER A 269 13.46 8.61 7.52
C SER A 269 12.59 9.03 8.71
N LEU A 270 12.91 8.53 9.91
CA LEU A 270 12.25 8.87 11.18
C LEU A 270 12.59 10.30 11.60
N TYR A 271 13.82 10.77 11.36
CA TYR A 271 14.20 12.15 11.66
C TYR A 271 13.39 13.15 10.85
N SER A 272 13.01 12.78 9.63
CA SER A 272 12.16 13.59 8.76
C SER A 272 10.65 13.36 9.00
N THR A 273 10.24 12.48 9.91
CA THR A 273 8.84 12.33 10.33
C THR A 273 8.50 13.33 11.44
N TYR A 274 7.50 14.20 11.24
CA TYR A 274 7.24 15.36 12.10
C TYR A 274 6.97 15.02 13.58
N ASN A 275 6.17 13.99 13.85
CA ASN A 275 5.62 13.74 15.17
C ASN A 275 6.73 13.49 16.24
N PRO A 276 6.89 14.40 17.23
CA PRO A 276 7.95 14.30 18.24
C PRO A 276 7.89 13.03 19.07
N SER A 277 6.69 12.52 19.39
CA SER A 277 6.55 11.29 20.17
C SER A 277 7.16 10.07 19.46
N LYS A 278 7.20 10.10 18.12
CA LYS A 278 7.79 9.03 17.30
C LYS A 278 9.30 9.24 17.15
N ARG A 279 9.76 10.47 16.84
CA ARG A 279 11.17 10.73 16.48
C ARG A 279 12.06 11.09 17.66
N ALA A 280 11.59 11.90 18.62
CA ALA A 280 12.45 12.56 19.61
C ALA A 280 13.26 11.60 20.49
N PRO A 281 12.74 10.42 20.89
CA PRO A 281 13.52 9.43 21.64
C PRO A 281 14.74 8.87 20.90
N TYR A 282 14.80 9.03 19.57
CA TYR A 282 15.85 8.45 18.71
C TYR A 282 16.71 9.50 18.02
N GLN A 283 16.42 10.80 18.18
CA GLN A 283 17.16 11.88 17.54
C GLN A 283 18.60 11.97 18.08
N ILE A 284 19.56 12.01 17.17
CA ILE A 284 20.97 12.23 17.49
C ILE A 284 21.28 13.71 17.27
N PRO A 285 21.83 14.41 18.28
CA PRO A 285 22.25 15.80 18.14
C PRO A 285 23.20 16.03 16.97
N GLY A 286 22.90 17.03 16.13
CA GLY A 286 23.66 17.38 14.92
C GLY A 286 23.24 16.64 13.64
N PHE A 287 22.26 15.73 13.71
CA PHE A 287 21.71 15.01 12.55
C PHE A 287 20.18 15.23 12.41
N GLU A 288 19.64 16.26 13.06
CA GLU A 288 18.21 16.55 13.03
C GLU A 288 17.73 17.11 11.69
N THR A 289 16.44 16.93 11.44
CA THR A 289 15.71 17.58 10.35
C THR A 289 15.18 18.95 10.82
N THR A 290 15.25 19.96 9.96
CA THR A 290 14.54 21.23 10.17
C THR A 290 13.12 21.09 9.62
N PHE A 291 12.13 21.26 10.49
CA PHE A 291 10.72 21.24 10.10
C PHE A 291 10.21 22.65 9.79
N LEU A 292 9.66 22.81 8.59
CA LEU A 292 9.18 24.07 8.05
C LEU A 292 7.65 24.04 7.92
N PRO A 293 6.97 25.21 7.96
CA PRO A 293 5.53 25.25 7.74
C PRO A 293 5.19 24.87 6.29
N MET A 294 4.08 24.16 6.12
CA MET A 294 3.47 23.91 4.81
C MET A 294 2.08 24.56 4.81
N PRO A 295 1.80 25.48 3.89
CA PRO A 295 0.52 26.17 3.81
C PRO A 295 -0.54 25.21 3.25
N TRP A 296 -1.71 25.19 3.89
CA TRP A 296 -2.80 24.27 3.54
C TRP A 296 -3.92 24.98 2.81
N LEU A 297 -4.57 24.28 1.88
CA LEU A 297 -5.84 24.72 1.31
C LEU A 297 -6.96 24.48 2.34
N GLU A 298 -7.61 25.55 2.80
CA GLU A 298 -8.84 25.44 3.60
C GLU A 298 -9.98 24.86 2.75
N GLU A 299 -10.11 25.36 1.52
CA GLU A 299 -11.02 24.83 0.51
C GLU A 299 -10.25 23.88 -0.43
N PRO A 300 -10.36 22.56 -0.28
CA PRO A 300 -9.49 21.57 -0.92
C PRO A 300 -9.52 21.62 -2.47
N TYR A 301 -10.54 22.23 -3.05
CA TYR A 301 -10.69 22.34 -4.51
C TYR A 301 -10.32 23.72 -5.07
N ALA A 302 -10.05 24.71 -4.22
CA ALA A 302 -9.77 26.08 -4.61
C ALA A 302 -8.26 26.28 -4.87
N ASP A 303 -7.75 25.67 -5.94
CA ASP A 303 -6.34 25.76 -6.29
C ASP A 303 -6.03 27.14 -6.94
N PRO A 304 -5.24 28.02 -6.28
CA PRO A 304 -4.99 29.37 -6.75
C PRO A 304 -4.15 29.42 -8.03
N VAL A 305 -4.33 30.49 -8.80
CA VAL A 305 -3.53 30.76 -10.01
C VAL A 305 -2.10 31.16 -9.60
N VAL A 306 -1.11 30.65 -10.33
CA VAL A 306 0.30 31.05 -10.19
C VAL A 306 0.50 32.47 -10.76
N PRO A 307 0.93 33.47 -9.95
CA PRO A 307 1.15 34.82 -10.43
C PRO A 307 2.23 34.90 -11.52
N PRO A 308 2.14 35.86 -12.46
CA PRO A 308 3.22 36.16 -13.39
C PRO A 308 4.52 36.49 -12.61
N GLY A 309 5.66 36.02 -13.09
CA GLY A 309 6.95 36.26 -12.44
C GLY A 309 7.18 35.43 -11.16
N TRP A 310 6.22 34.61 -10.72
CA TRP A 310 6.34 33.82 -9.48
C TRP A 310 7.52 32.86 -9.51
N ARG A 311 7.66 32.10 -10.60
CA ARG A 311 8.73 31.09 -10.73
C ARG A 311 10.09 31.75 -10.91
N GLU A 312 10.13 32.83 -11.68
CA GLU A 312 11.31 33.64 -11.96
C GLU A 312 11.84 34.26 -10.68
N ALA A 313 10.94 34.81 -9.84
CA ALA A 313 11.29 35.30 -8.53
C ALA A 313 11.96 34.18 -7.73
N TRP A 314 11.26 33.08 -7.45
CA TRP A 314 11.82 31.99 -6.62
C TRP A 314 13.06 31.29 -7.21
N ALA A 315 13.22 31.25 -8.53
CA ALA A 315 14.39 30.65 -9.18
C ALA A 315 15.65 31.52 -9.07
N ASP A 316 15.50 32.85 -8.98
CA ASP A 316 16.60 33.78 -8.77
C ASP A 316 16.91 33.89 -7.27
N PRO A 317 18.12 33.55 -6.80
CA PRO A 317 18.52 33.74 -5.40
C PRO A 317 18.38 35.18 -4.87
N GLN A 318 18.27 36.19 -5.74
CA GLN A 318 18.05 37.59 -5.39
C GLN A 318 16.63 38.10 -5.73
N GLY A 319 15.72 37.23 -6.15
CA GLY A 319 14.39 37.64 -6.58
C GLY A 319 13.55 38.25 -5.42
N PRO A 320 12.59 39.13 -5.73
CA PRO A 320 11.95 39.99 -4.74
C PRO A 320 10.82 39.29 -3.95
N ARG A 321 11.17 38.44 -2.97
CA ARG A 321 10.22 37.59 -2.21
C ARG A 321 9.06 38.35 -1.59
N GLU A 322 9.37 39.37 -0.77
CA GLU A 322 8.38 40.15 -0.03
C GLU A 322 7.40 40.90 -0.93
N ALA A 323 7.85 41.33 -2.11
CA ALA A 323 7.00 42.03 -3.08
C ALA A 323 5.93 41.13 -3.70
N LEU A 324 6.03 39.80 -3.52
CA LEU A 324 5.03 38.84 -3.98
C LEU A 324 3.78 38.81 -3.09
N LYS A 325 3.87 39.34 -1.86
CA LYS A 325 2.71 39.46 -0.96
C LYS A 325 1.69 40.46 -1.50
N GLN A 326 0.41 40.14 -1.34
CA GLN A 326 -0.69 40.98 -1.84
C GLN A 326 -1.81 41.18 -0.82
N GLY A 327 -1.64 40.73 0.43
CA GLY A 327 -2.70 40.80 1.45
C GLY A 327 -3.78 39.73 1.29
N ASP A 328 -3.53 38.71 0.45
CA ASP A 328 -4.30 37.47 0.39
C ASP A 328 -3.71 36.51 1.42
N GLY A 329 -4.55 36.06 2.38
CA GLY A 329 -4.09 35.25 3.51
C GLY A 329 -3.36 33.96 3.12
N LEU A 330 -3.78 33.30 2.02
CA LEU A 330 -3.11 32.09 1.55
C LEU A 330 -1.82 32.42 0.79
N LEU A 331 -1.85 33.45 -0.08
CA LEU A 331 -0.66 33.87 -0.83
C LEU A 331 0.46 34.31 0.11
N ASP A 332 0.14 35.15 1.09
CA ASP A 332 1.13 35.70 2.01
C ASP A 332 1.72 34.57 2.88
N ALA A 333 0.90 33.62 3.33
CA ALA A 333 1.35 32.43 4.05
C ALA A 333 2.25 31.52 3.19
N GLU A 334 1.97 31.41 1.89
CA GLU A 334 2.82 30.67 0.95
C GLU A 334 4.17 31.36 0.71
N VAL A 335 4.18 32.69 0.61
CA VAL A 335 5.43 33.47 0.54
C VAL A 335 6.23 33.27 1.82
N ASP A 336 5.61 33.41 2.99
CA ASP A 336 6.28 33.23 4.29
C ASP A 336 6.87 31.83 4.43
N ALA A 337 6.13 30.80 4.04
CA ALA A 337 6.61 29.42 4.09
C ALA A 337 7.82 29.19 3.16
N LEU A 338 7.79 29.72 1.94
CA LEU A 338 8.91 29.60 1.01
C LEU A 338 10.13 30.43 1.45
N MET A 339 9.92 31.60 2.05
CA MET A 339 11.01 32.39 2.66
C MET A 339 11.64 31.64 3.84
N ALA A 340 10.86 30.92 4.65
CA ALA A 340 11.39 30.08 5.71
C ALA A 340 12.25 28.92 5.15
N VAL A 341 11.84 28.32 4.03
CA VAL A 341 12.66 27.33 3.30
C VAL A 341 13.96 27.97 2.82
N GLU A 342 13.90 29.14 2.20
CA GLU A 342 15.08 29.85 1.69
C GLU A 342 16.06 30.21 2.82
N ALA A 343 15.55 30.74 3.93
CA ALA A 343 16.36 31.02 5.11
C ALA A 343 17.08 29.76 5.62
N ALA A 344 16.38 28.63 5.72
CA ALA A 344 16.97 27.37 6.14
C ALA A 344 18.02 26.86 5.15
N ILE A 345 17.83 27.08 3.84
CA ILE A 345 18.85 26.78 2.81
C ILE A 345 20.10 27.64 3.01
N LEU A 346 19.92 28.96 3.21
CA LEU A 346 21.01 29.93 3.34
C LEU A 346 21.84 29.77 4.62
N GLU A 347 21.28 29.17 5.67
CA GLU A 347 22.04 28.74 6.86
C GLU A 347 23.11 27.67 6.53
N GLY A 348 23.01 26.99 5.38
CA GLY A 348 24.00 26.02 4.89
C GLY A 348 23.80 24.60 5.42
N ASP A 349 24.72 23.69 5.06
CA ASP A 349 24.70 22.26 5.44
C ASP A 349 23.42 21.50 5.08
N VAL A 350 22.67 21.95 4.07
CA VAL A 350 21.45 21.28 3.60
C VAL A 350 21.78 20.11 2.68
N LEU A 351 21.23 18.93 2.99
CA LEU A 351 21.32 17.71 2.21
C LEU A 351 20.29 17.70 1.08
N ALA A 352 19.02 17.85 1.44
CA ALA A 352 17.87 17.83 0.54
C ALA A 352 16.64 18.42 1.22
N CYS A 353 15.65 18.78 0.41
CA CYS A 353 14.30 19.08 0.84
C CYS A 353 13.38 17.89 0.49
N ILE A 354 12.71 17.30 1.48
CA ILE A 354 11.76 16.19 1.30
C ILE A 354 10.35 16.63 1.69
N VAL A 355 9.37 16.27 0.85
CA VAL A 355 7.97 16.65 1.05
C VAL A 355 7.02 15.60 0.49
N GLU A 356 5.91 15.36 1.18
CA GLU A 356 4.77 14.63 0.61
C GLU A 356 3.96 15.58 -0.27
N PRO A 357 3.70 15.27 -1.57
CA PRO A 357 2.74 16.01 -2.38
C PRO A 357 1.33 16.05 -1.77
N TYR A 358 0.99 15.03 -0.99
CA TYR A 358 -0.23 14.90 -0.22
C TYR A 358 0.09 14.22 1.09
N GLN A 359 0.02 14.97 2.19
CA GLN A 359 0.25 14.43 3.53
C GLN A 359 -0.93 13.56 3.90
N CYS A 360 -0.69 12.25 3.94
CA CYS A 360 -1.72 11.29 4.30
C CYS A 360 -1.87 11.25 5.83
N GLU A 361 -0.83 10.80 6.54
CA GLU A 361 -0.82 10.72 8.01
C GLU A 361 -1.00 12.09 8.69
N GLY A 362 -0.53 13.17 8.05
CA GLY A 362 -0.66 14.56 8.50
C GLY A 362 -2.07 15.15 8.36
N GLY A 363 -3.07 14.34 8.01
CA GLY A 363 -4.48 14.73 8.00
C GLY A 363 -5.08 14.85 6.60
N ASP A 364 -4.59 14.09 5.62
CA ASP A 364 -5.14 14.04 4.26
C ASP A 364 -5.14 15.42 3.56
N LYS A 365 -4.04 16.19 3.67
CA LYS A 365 -3.92 17.58 3.20
C LYS A 365 -2.89 17.76 2.09
N THR A 366 -3.06 18.81 1.28
CA THR A 366 -2.08 19.24 0.28
C THR A 366 -2.00 20.76 0.23
N ALA A 367 -0.86 21.27 -0.21
CA ALA A 367 -0.65 22.68 -0.52
C ALA A 367 -1.09 22.98 -1.96
N SER A 368 -1.16 24.27 -2.30
CA SER A 368 -1.51 24.69 -3.65
C SER A 368 -0.43 24.34 -4.69
N ARG A 369 -0.83 24.34 -5.96
CA ARG A 369 0.13 24.27 -7.08
C ARG A 369 1.11 25.43 -7.07
N ARG A 370 0.65 26.62 -6.70
CA ARG A 370 1.47 27.84 -6.60
C ARG A 370 2.62 27.64 -5.63
N TRP A 371 2.35 27.07 -4.46
CA TRP A 371 3.38 26.77 -3.48
C TRP A 371 4.39 25.73 -3.99
N PHE A 372 3.95 24.61 -4.58
CA PHE A 372 4.88 23.62 -5.13
C PHE A 372 5.72 24.15 -6.32
N HIS A 373 5.18 25.05 -7.15
CA HIS A 373 5.97 25.77 -8.15
C HIS A 373 7.06 26.64 -7.52
N GLY A 374 6.72 27.36 -6.44
CA GLY A 374 7.67 28.18 -5.70
C GLY A 374 8.76 27.33 -5.04
N LEU A 375 8.37 26.24 -4.36
CA LEU A 375 9.30 25.30 -3.72
C LEU A 375 10.25 24.67 -4.74
N ARG A 376 9.73 24.26 -5.90
CA ARG A 376 10.57 23.69 -6.95
C ARG A 376 11.54 24.70 -7.52
N ALA A 377 11.07 25.90 -7.86
CA ALA A 377 11.92 26.97 -8.38
C ALA A 377 13.02 27.36 -7.38
N LEU A 378 12.66 27.52 -6.09
CA LEU A 378 13.58 27.83 -5.00
C LEU A 378 14.66 26.75 -4.82
N THR A 379 14.24 25.49 -4.66
CA THR A 379 15.19 24.37 -4.48
C THR A 379 16.12 24.23 -5.68
N ARG A 380 15.59 24.37 -6.90
CA ARG A 380 16.37 24.39 -8.14
C ARG A 380 17.38 25.54 -8.18
N GLY A 381 16.95 26.76 -7.87
CA GLY A 381 17.79 27.96 -7.90
C GLY A 381 18.97 27.91 -6.93
N HIS A 382 18.79 27.24 -5.80
CA HIS A 382 19.84 27.03 -4.79
C HIS A 382 20.57 25.69 -4.91
N GLY A 383 20.27 24.87 -5.94
CA GLY A 383 20.93 23.57 -6.14
C GLY A 383 20.63 22.53 -5.05
N VAL A 384 19.53 22.68 -4.30
CA VAL A 384 19.09 21.75 -3.26
C VAL A 384 18.21 20.67 -3.89
N PRO A 385 18.55 19.37 -3.77
CA PRO A 385 17.69 18.30 -4.27
C PRO A 385 16.30 18.33 -3.64
N LEU A 386 15.26 18.28 -4.48
CA LEU A 386 13.87 18.13 -4.06
C LEU A 386 13.41 16.68 -4.20
N ILE A 387 12.98 16.09 -3.09
CA ILE A 387 12.45 14.73 -3.00
C ILE A 387 10.94 14.81 -2.77
N PHE A 388 10.18 14.20 -3.67
CA PHE A 388 8.76 13.94 -3.42
C PHE A 388 8.60 12.53 -2.83
N ASP A 389 8.14 12.49 -1.58
CA ASP A 389 7.71 11.26 -0.94
C ASP A 389 6.30 10.91 -1.42
N GLU A 390 6.24 9.92 -2.32
CA GLU A 390 5.02 9.36 -2.85
C GLU A 390 4.82 7.90 -2.40
N VAL A 391 5.37 7.54 -1.24
CA VAL A 391 5.18 6.22 -0.62
C VAL A 391 3.70 5.89 -0.47
N GLN A 392 2.87 6.85 -0.10
CA GLN A 392 1.42 6.65 0.06
C GLN A 392 0.59 7.26 -1.07
N SER A 393 0.99 8.42 -1.58
CA SER A 393 0.24 9.19 -2.58
C SER A 393 0.45 8.71 -4.02
N GLY A 394 1.52 7.96 -4.27
CA GLY A 394 1.84 7.36 -5.55
C GLY A 394 1.01 6.12 -5.89
N PHE A 395 1.26 5.56 -7.07
CA PHE A 395 0.57 4.38 -7.60
C PHE A 395 -0.96 4.56 -7.61
N GLY A 396 -1.41 5.68 -8.18
CA GLY A 396 -2.81 5.82 -8.57
C GLY A 396 -3.73 6.44 -7.53
N LEU A 397 -3.27 6.74 -6.32
CA LEU A 397 -4.16 7.22 -5.25
C LEU A 397 -4.95 8.46 -5.70
N SER A 398 -4.29 9.38 -6.42
CA SER A 398 -4.88 10.61 -6.94
C SER A 398 -5.65 10.46 -8.26
N GLY A 399 -5.74 9.24 -8.81
CA GLY A 399 -6.16 8.95 -10.19
C GLY A 399 -5.07 9.16 -11.24
N LYS A 400 -3.86 9.57 -10.82
CA LYS A 400 -2.64 9.62 -11.64
C LYS A 400 -1.60 8.66 -11.05
N ALA A 401 -0.65 8.21 -11.87
CA ALA A 401 0.44 7.34 -11.41
C ALA A 401 1.17 7.94 -10.19
N PHE A 402 1.42 9.24 -10.21
CA PHE A 402 1.97 10.02 -9.11
C PHE A 402 1.09 11.24 -8.84
N TRP A 403 0.94 11.61 -7.57
CA TRP A 403 0.17 12.75 -7.10
C TRP A 403 0.69 14.07 -7.67
N HIS A 404 2.00 14.27 -7.69
CA HIS A 404 2.58 15.54 -8.14
C HIS A 404 2.28 15.86 -9.61
N ASN A 405 1.85 14.89 -10.42
CA ASN A 405 1.37 15.13 -11.78
C ASN A 405 0.15 16.07 -11.82
N ARG A 406 -0.60 16.19 -10.71
CA ARG A 406 -1.67 17.17 -10.57
C ARG A 406 -1.15 18.60 -10.60
N PHE A 407 0.10 18.81 -10.19
CA PHE A 407 0.68 20.15 -10.09
C PHE A 407 1.20 20.68 -11.42
N ARG A 408 1.59 19.80 -12.35
CA ARG A 408 2.16 20.18 -13.67
C ARG A 408 3.25 21.24 -13.50
N LEU A 409 4.24 20.92 -12.66
CA LEU A 409 5.32 21.83 -12.32
C LEU A 409 6.10 22.24 -13.57
N LEU A 410 6.46 23.52 -13.61
CA LEU A 410 7.14 24.20 -14.69
C LEU A 410 8.30 25.01 -14.10
N ASP A 411 9.39 25.11 -14.85
CA ASP A 411 10.50 26.03 -14.57
C ASP A 411 10.17 27.48 -14.94
N ALA A 412 11.11 28.39 -14.69
CA ALA A 412 11.01 29.82 -15.04
C ALA A 412 10.87 30.07 -16.56
N ALA A 413 11.32 29.14 -17.40
CA ALA A 413 11.18 29.22 -18.86
C ALA A 413 9.86 28.59 -19.36
N GLY A 414 9.04 28.04 -18.47
CA GLY A 414 7.77 27.39 -18.80
C GLY A 414 7.88 25.94 -19.26
N ASN A 415 9.05 25.30 -19.12
CA ASN A 415 9.22 23.87 -19.43
C ASN A 415 8.83 23.00 -18.24
N PRO A 416 8.35 21.76 -18.45
CA PRO A 416 8.08 20.82 -17.37
C PRO A 416 9.29 20.60 -16.45
N ASP A 417 9.12 20.82 -15.15
CA ASP A 417 10.18 20.61 -14.16
C ASP A 417 9.66 19.94 -12.88
N GLY A 418 9.71 18.62 -12.84
CA GLY A 418 9.37 17.82 -11.67
C GLY A 418 10.45 17.85 -10.57
N PRO A 419 10.27 17.06 -9.48
CA PRO A 419 11.27 16.91 -8.43
C PRO A 419 12.59 16.34 -8.97
N ASP A 420 13.61 16.21 -8.12
CA ASP A 420 14.85 15.53 -8.47
C ASP A 420 14.77 14.02 -8.19
N LEU A 421 14.00 13.63 -7.17
CA LEU A 421 13.69 12.25 -6.84
C LEU A 421 12.22 12.07 -6.46
N VAL A 422 11.69 10.88 -6.77
CA VAL A 422 10.38 10.40 -6.28
C VAL A 422 10.62 9.08 -5.57
N ALA A 423 10.32 9.03 -4.27
CA ALA A 423 10.34 7.80 -3.48
C ALA A 423 8.94 7.19 -3.42
N GLY A 424 8.83 5.87 -3.48
CA GLY A 424 7.55 5.19 -3.41
C GLY A 424 7.60 3.77 -2.85
N ALA A 425 6.46 3.25 -2.37
CA ALA A 425 6.28 1.89 -1.90
C ALA A 425 4.78 1.52 -1.83
N LYS A 426 4.30 0.97 -0.69
CA LYS A 426 2.89 0.62 -0.38
C LYS A 426 2.14 -0.02 -1.55
N ARG A 427 1.35 0.75 -2.31
CA ARG A 427 0.59 0.27 -3.47
C ARG A 427 1.45 -0.41 -4.54
N ALA A 428 2.73 -0.06 -4.63
CA ALA A 428 3.70 -0.72 -5.50
C ALA A 428 4.15 -2.09 -5.00
N GLN A 429 3.94 -2.42 -3.72
CA GLN A 429 4.37 -3.68 -3.08
C GLN A 429 5.89 -3.96 -3.16
N VAL A 430 6.66 -2.95 -3.55
CA VAL A 430 8.13 -2.89 -3.60
C VAL A 430 8.51 -1.43 -3.35
N GLY A 431 9.62 -1.20 -2.66
CA GLY A 431 10.17 0.15 -2.53
C GLY A 431 10.93 0.55 -3.79
N TYR A 432 10.83 1.80 -4.19
CA TYR A 432 11.57 2.32 -5.34
C TYR A 432 11.89 3.80 -5.19
N VAL A 433 12.91 4.24 -5.93
CA VAL A 433 13.27 5.64 -6.09
C VAL A 433 13.47 5.91 -7.57
N ILE A 434 12.63 6.75 -8.17
CA ILE A 434 12.87 7.29 -9.51
C ILE A 434 13.69 8.57 -9.34
N SER A 435 14.79 8.72 -10.09
CA SER A 435 15.75 9.79 -9.84
C SER A 435 16.40 10.33 -11.10
N ARG A 436 16.84 11.59 -11.02
CA ARG A 436 17.67 12.25 -12.05
C ARG A 436 19.06 11.64 -12.18
N TRP A 437 19.54 10.99 -11.12
CA TRP A 437 20.92 10.53 -10.98
C TRP A 437 20.99 9.02 -10.75
N PRO A 438 22.06 8.34 -11.17
CA PRO A 438 22.24 6.92 -10.88
C PRO A 438 22.48 6.68 -9.39
N ASP A 439 21.99 5.53 -8.90
CA ASP A 439 22.36 4.97 -7.59
C ASP A 439 23.65 4.14 -7.74
N PRO A 440 24.77 4.55 -7.11
CA PRO A 440 26.02 3.80 -7.19
C PRO A 440 26.04 2.56 -6.28
N SER A 441 25.05 2.40 -5.39
CA SER A 441 25.04 1.37 -4.36
C SER A 441 23.69 0.63 -4.30
N PRO A 442 23.36 -0.20 -5.30
CA PRO A 442 22.09 -0.89 -5.38
C PRO A 442 21.78 -1.72 -4.12
N THR A 443 20.54 -1.64 -3.64
CA THR A 443 20.05 -2.41 -2.48
C THR A 443 19.27 -3.66 -2.92
N PRO A 444 19.38 -4.79 -2.21
CA PRO A 444 18.64 -6.00 -2.58
C PRO A 444 17.14 -5.79 -2.33
N ALA A 445 16.33 -6.20 -3.32
CA ALA A 445 14.89 -6.32 -3.23
C ALA A 445 14.45 -7.66 -3.83
N HIS A 446 13.26 -8.14 -3.49
CA HIS A 446 12.77 -9.44 -3.95
C HIS A 446 12.10 -9.36 -5.34
N ALA A 447 12.49 -10.23 -6.28
CA ALA A 447 11.96 -10.22 -7.65
C ALA A 447 10.43 -10.40 -7.74
N ALA A 448 9.83 -11.24 -6.89
CA ALA A 448 8.37 -11.35 -6.79
C ALA A 448 7.68 -10.00 -6.49
N SER A 449 8.29 -9.15 -5.67
CA SER A 449 7.78 -7.81 -5.39
C SER A 449 7.84 -6.92 -6.63
N ALA A 450 8.89 -7.03 -7.45
CA ALA A 450 8.97 -6.31 -8.72
C ALA A 450 7.89 -6.75 -9.72
N VAL A 451 7.61 -8.07 -9.82
CA VAL A 451 6.50 -8.58 -10.64
C VAL A 451 5.16 -8.02 -10.18
N ARG A 452 4.86 -8.08 -8.86
CA ARG A 452 3.63 -7.50 -8.31
C ARG A 452 3.54 -6.01 -8.58
N GLY A 453 4.62 -5.26 -8.35
CA GLY A 453 4.66 -3.82 -8.59
C GLY A 453 4.35 -3.46 -10.04
N ARG A 454 4.87 -4.22 -11.01
CA ARG A 454 4.55 -4.01 -12.42
C ARG A 454 3.07 -4.25 -12.71
N LYS A 455 2.51 -5.35 -12.19
CA LYS A 455 1.08 -5.68 -12.36
C LYS A 455 0.16 -4.67 -11.70
N HIS A 456 0.52 -4.16 -10.52
CA HIS A 456 -0.21 -3.09 -9.87
C HIS A 456 -0.16 -1.79 -10.67
N LEU A 457 1.00 -1.43 -11.24
CA LEU A 457 1.12 -0.25 -12.09
C LEU A 457 0.25 -0.38 -13.34
N GLU A 458 0.29 -1.53 -14.03
CA GLU A 458 -0.58 -1.82 -15.19
C GLU A 458 -2.07 -1.65 -14.86
N LEU A 459 -2.51 -2.17 -13.71
CA LEU A 459 -3.89 -2.07 -13.24
C LEU A 459 -4.28 -0.62 -12.96
N VAL A 460 -3.45 0.09 -12.19
CA VAL A 460 -3.66 1.50 -11.82
C VAL A 460 -3.80 2.39 -13.06
N LEU A 461 -3.00 2.16 -14.10
CA LEU A 461 -3.03 2.96 -15.33
C LEU A 461 -4.27 2.70 -16.20
N ARG A 462 -4.92 1.54 -16.05
CA ARG A 462 -6.12 1.17 -16.81
C ARG A 462 -7.42 1.47 -16.07
N ARG A 463 -7.38 1.55 -14.74
CA ARG A 463 -8.59 1.70 -13.92
C ARG A 463 -9.19 3.11 -14.06
N PRO A 464 -10.51 3.24 -14.26
CA PRO A 464 -11.17 4.54 -14.24
C PRO A 464 -11.13 5.14 -12.83
N GLY A 465 -10.94 6.46 -12.73
CA GLY A 465 -10.98 7.16 -11.45
C GLY A 465 -12.41 7.29 -10.88
N HIS A 466 -12.52 7.30 -9.55
CA HIS A 466 -13.81 7.44 -8.84
C HIS A 466 -14.06 8.83 -8.26
N GLU A 467 -13.16 9.81 -8.53
CA GLU A 467 -13.16 11.14 -7.91
C GLU A 467 -14.52 11.84 -7.97
N GLY A 468 -15.16 11.87 -9.15
CA GLY A 468 -16.47 12.52 -9.32
C GLY A 468 -17.58 11.88 -8.48
N ARG A 469 -17.58 10.55 -8.36
CA ARG A 469 -18.55 9.82 -7.52
C ARG A 469 -18.27 10.05 -6.04
N ALA A 470 -17.00 10.00 -5.63
CA ALA A 470 -16.61 10.25 -4.25
C ALA A 470 -17.01 11.67 -3.80
N ARG A 471 -16.74 12.68 -4.63
CA ARG A 471 -17.12 14.08 -4.37
C ARG A 471 -18.63 14.25 -4.21
N LEU A 472 -19.43 13.62 -5.07
CA LEU A 472 -20.90 13.66 -4.96
C LEU A 472 -21.36 13.06 -3.62
N ARG A 473 -20.85 11.87 -3.26
CA ARG A 473 -21.22 11.19 -2.01
C ARG A 473 -20.79 11.96 -0.76
N LEU A 474 -19.61 12.58 -0.78
CA LEU A 474 -19.15 13.42 0.33
C LEU A 474 -19.99 14.69 0.47
N ARG A 475 -20.44 15.27 -0.63
CA ARG A 475 -21.38 16.40 -0.59
C ARG A 475 -22.70 15.98 0.03
N GLU A 476 -23.28 14.86 -0.39
CA GLU A 476 -24.50 14.30 0.23
C GLU A 476 -24.31 14.02 1.73
N LEU A 477 -23.13 13.54 2.13
CA LEU A 477 -22.79 13.32 3.53
C LEU A 477 -22.76 14.65 4.31
N MET A 478 -22.11 15.67 3.77
CA MET A 478 -22.03 17.01 4.37
C MET A 478 -23.41 17.68 4.42
N ASP A 479 -24.21 17.59 3.36
CA ASP A 479 -25.57 18.16 3.34
C ASP A 479 -26.46 17.55 4.44
N LYS A 480 -26.26 16.25 4.73
CA LYS A 480 -27.02 15.53 5.77
C LYS A 480 -26.44 15.70 7.17
N TRP A 481 -25.12 15.77 7.31
CA TRP A 481 -24.39 15.71 8.58
C TRP A 481 -23.44 16.87 8.82
N GLY A 482 -23.66 18.03 8.19
CA GLY A 482 -22.76 19.18 8.23
C GLY A 482 -22.53 19.81 9.61
N HIS A 483 -23.29 19.39 10.63
CA HIS A 483 -23.06 19.76 12.02
C HIS A 483 -21.90 18.97 12.68
N ILE A 484 -21.47 17.86 12.07
CA ILE A 484 -20.36 17.00 12.55
C ILE A 484 -19.37 16.61 11.44
N VAL A 485 -19.63 16.96 10.18
CA VAL A 485 -18.76 16.69 9.02
C VAL A 485 -18.42 18.02 8.35
N SER A 486 -17.12 18.32 8.21
CA SER A 486 -16.63 19.54 7.54
C SER A 486 -15.45 19.24 6.58
N HIS A 487 -15.10 20.22 5.75
CA HIS A 487 -13.98 20.17 4.78
C HIS A 487 -13.85 18.86 3.96
N PRO A 488 -14.93 18.39 3.30
CA PRO A 488 -14.87 17.17 2.50
C PRO A 488 -13.93 17.32 1.30
N ARG A 489 -13.00 16.37 1.15
CA ARG A 489 -12.00 16.35 0.08
C ARG A 489 -11.95 14.98 -0.59
N ALA A 490 -11.88 14.96 -1.91
CA ALA A 490 -11.66 13.76 -2.70
C ALA A 490 -10.84 14.03 -3.97
N PHE A 491 -9.75 13.28 -4.12
CA PHE A 491 -8.82 13.31 -5.25
C PHE A 491 -8.51 11.87 -5.68
N GLY A 492 -8.98 11.46 -6.85
CA GLY A 492 -8.94 10.05 -7.26
C GLY A 492 -9.69 9.15 -6.30
N ASP A 493 -8.96 8.24 -5.67
CA ASP A 493 -9.42 7.32 -4.63
C ASP A 493 -9.06 7.81 -3.20
N ALA A 494 -8.30 8.90 -3.05
CA ALA A 494 -8.11 9.56 -1.76
C ALA A 494 -9.35 10.34 -1.39
N PHE A 495 -9.87 10.14 -0.18
CA PHE A 495 -10.94 10.98 0.34
C PHE A 495 -10.87 11.10 1.86
N ALA A 496 -11.29 12.24 2.38
CA ALA A 496 -11.36 12.54 3.79
C ALA A 496 -12.40 13.63 4.08
N PHE A 497 -12.74 13.77 5.35
CA PHE A 497 -13.52 14.87 5.90
C PHE A 497 -13.11 15.06 7.36
N ASP A 498 -13.36 16.24 7.89
CA ASP A 498 -13.00 16.58 9.26
C ASP A 498 -14.19 16.33 10.20
N MET A 499 -13.86 15.96 11.44
CA MET A 499 -14.78 15.77 12.55
C MET A 499 -14.54 16.87 13.60
N PRO A 500 -15.54 17.27 14.40
CA PRO A 500 -15.43 18.41 15.32
C PRO A 500 -14.43 18.19 16.47
N SER A 501 -14.10 16.93 16.78
CA SER A 501 -13.13 16.59 17.82
C SER A 501 -12.54 15.20 17.61
N ALA A 502 -11.38 14.97 18.24
CA ALA A 502 -10.77 13.64 18.29
C ALA A 502 -11.69 12.61 18.98
N GLU A 503 -12.49 13.03 19.97
CA GLU A 503 -13.47 12.17 20.63
C GLU A 503 -14.57 11.72 19.65
N ALA A 504 -15.12 12.64 18.87
CA ALA A 504 -16.14 12.32 17.86
C ALA A 504 -15.57 11.39 16.77
N ALA A 505 -14.34 11.65 16.31
CA ALA A 505 -13.64 10.77 15.38
C ALA A 505 -13.41 9.36 15.96
N ASN A 506 -12.95 9.26 17.21
CA ASN A 506 -12.73 7.99 17.90
C ASN A 506 -14.05 7.22 18.11
N HIS A 507 -15.15 7.93 18.39
CA HIS A 507 -16.48 7.32 18.51
C HIS A 507 -16.98 6.75 17.18
N LEU A 508 -16.76 7.45 16.05
CA LEU A 508 -17.09 6.93 14.73
C LEU A 508 -16.27 5.67 14.42
N ILE A 509 -14.96 5.73 14.68
CA ILE A 509 -14.02 4.67 14.39
C ILE A 509 -14.28 3.44 15.24
N SER A 510 -14.66 3.57 16.51
CA SER A 510 -14.94 2.41 17.37
C SER A 510 -16.07 1.53 16.86
N GLN A 511 -16.99 2.06 16.06
CA GLN A 511 -18.13 1.33 15.50
C GLN A 511 -17.87 0.74 14.10
N ARG A 512 -16.78 1.14 13.44
CA ARG A 512 -16.56 0.91 11.99
C ARG A 512 -16.77 -0.54 11.54
N PHE A 513 -16.21 -1.49 12.29
CA PHE A 513 -16.27 -2.92 11.97
C PHE A 513 -17.71 -3.43 11.94
N TYR A 514 -18.46 -3.25 13.02
CA TYR A 514 -19.85 -3.71 13.12
C TYR A 514 -20.81 -2.92 12.22
N ARG A 515 -20.41 -1.71 11.79
CA ARG A 515 -21.10 -0.92 10.77
C ARG A 515 -20.71 -1.28 9.33
N GLY A 516 -19.82 -2.24 9.15
CA GLY A 516 -19.50 -2.79 7.83
C GLY A 516 -18.46 -2.02 7.03
N TYR A 517 -17.65 -1.16 7.66
CA TYR A 517 -16.59 -0.42 6.95
C TYR A 517 -15.32 -0.29 7.78
N MET A 518 -14.20 -0.01 7.11
CA MET A 518 -12.93 0.32 7.75
C MET A 518 -12.34 1.57 7.11
N VAL A 519 -12.11 2.58 7.96
CA VAL A 519 -11.42 3.84 7.65
C VAL A 519 -10.45 4.14 8.80
N TYR A 520 -9.51 5.06 8.59
CA TYR A 520 -8.55 5.50 9.60
C TYR A 520 -8.70 6.99 9.92
N ILE A 521 -8.17 7.37 11.08
CA ILE A 521 -7.98 8.78 11.44
C ILE A 521 -6.59 9.19 10.96
N ALA A 522 -6.51 10.40 10.44
CA ALA A 522 -5.26 11.10 10.14
C ALA A 522 -5.32 12.51 10.75
N GLY A 523 -4.15 13.12 10.98
CA GLY A 523 -4.03 14.45 11.58
C GLY A 523 -3.48 14.45 13.00
#